data_AF-A0A522X4N5-F1
#
_entry.id   AF-A0A522X4N5-F1
#
_cell.length_a   1.000
_cell.length_b   1.000
_cell.length_c   1.000
_cell.angle_alpha   90.00
_cell.angle_beta   90.00
_cell.angle_gamma   90.00
#
_symmetry.space_group_name_H-M   'P 1'
#
loop_
_entity.id
_entity.type
_entity.pdbx_description
1 polymer ?
#
loop_
_entity_poly.entity_id
_entity_poly.type
_entity_poly.pdbx_seq_one_letter_code
_entity_poly.pdbx_strand_id
1 'polypeptide(L)'
;MRAISPAMFIAFRELLGMNKEQCAAYLRIDVRTLHRWESGRCPISFAAFELLRVIQESVTFKMSHPVWDGWFISMDGVLVSPDLGGNQGLFTPGRLNYIASQGTEASHLRREVNRLEAELNETKEENTQLRQMFVAQGVVDELAAMQNTISELMNRIATARIIQFPAAPIDQPQEIAA
;
A
#
# COMPACT_ATOMS: atom_id res chain seq x y z
N MET A 1 52.72 -5.30 -22.87
CA MET A 1 51.34 -5.83 -22.69
C MET A 1 51.30 -6.59 -21.38
N ARG A 2 50.32 -6.33 -20.51
CA ARG A 2 50.20 -7.01 -19.20
C ARG A 2 49.73 -8.45 -19.45
N ALA A 3 50.41 -9.45 -18.88
CA ALA A 3 49.99 -10.84 -19.01
C ALA A 3 48.65 -11.04 -18.29
N ILE A 4 47.69 -11.70 -18.95
CA ILE A 4 46.38 -12.03 -18.39
C ILE A 4 46.59 -13.17 -17.41
N SER A 5 46.18 -12.99 -16.15
CA SER A 5 46.31 -14.05 -15.15
C SER A 5 45.22 -15.10 -15.33
N PRO A 6 45.49 -16.38 -15.03
CA PRO A 6 44.47 -17.43 -15.02
C PRO A 6 43.29 -17.11 -14.11
N ALA A 7 43.56 -16.54 -12.93
CA ALA A 7 42.51 -16.13 -11.98
C ALA A 7 41.57 -15.06 -12.57
N MET A 8 42.13 -14.09 -13.30
CA MET A 8 41.34 -13.06 -13.98
C MET A 8 40.45 -13.69 -15.05
N PHE A 9 40.99 -14.60 -15.86
CA PHE A 9 40.23 -15.27 -16.91
C PHE A 9 39.09 -16.14 -16.34
N ILE A 10 39.34 -16.87 -15.24
CA ILE A 10 38.31 -17.65 -14.54
C ILE A 10 37.19 -16.72 -14.04
N ALA A 11 37.56 -15.63 -13.37
CA ALA A 11 36.59 -14.67 -12.85
C ALA A 11 35.72 -14.06 -13.96
N PHE A 12 36.31 -13.76 -15.13
CA PHE A 12 35.54 -13.28 -16.29
C PHE A 12 34.59 -14.33 -16.85
N ARG A 13 35.01 -15.60 -16.96
CA ARG A 13 34.13 -16.69 -17.40
C ARG A 13 32.96 -16.89 -16.45
N GLU A 14 33.22 -16.86 -15.15
CA GLU A 14 32.19 -17.01 -14.11
C GLU A 14 31.24 -15.83 -14.06
N LEU A 15 31.76 -14.59 -14.22
CA LEU A 15 30.93 -13.40 -14.37
C LEU A 15 29.97 -13.54 -15.55
N LEU A 16 30.43 -14.14 -16.65
CA LEU A 16 29.63 -14.44 -17.84
C LEU A 16 28.63 -15.61 -17.66
N GLY A 17 28.61 -16.26 -16.49
CA GLY A 17 27.76 -17.41 -16.22
C GLY A 17 28.07 -18.65 -17.06
N MET A 18 29.24 -18.71 -17.70
CA MET A 18 29.61 -19.78 -18.61
C MET A 18 30.29 -20.93 -17.88
N ASN A 19 29.87 -22.16 -18.15
CA ASN A 19 30.66 -23.35 -17.83
C ASN A 19 31.85 -23.49 -18.81
N LYS A 20 32.71 -24.49 -18.58
CA LYS A 20 33.95 -24.65 -19.36
C LYS A 20 33.65 -25.05 -20.80
N GLU A 21 32.64 -25.88 -21.00
CA GLU A 21 32.19 -26.36 -22.30
C GLU A 21 31.62 -25.22 -23.14
N GLN A 22 30.79 -24.37 -22.55
CA GLN A 22 30.22 -23.16 -23.18
C GLN A 22 31.29 -22.15 -23.55
N CYS A 23 32.23 -21.88 -22.64
CA CYS A 23 33.32 -20.95 -22.90
C CYS A 23 34.25 -21.46 -24.01
N ALA A 24 34.59 -22.75 -24.00
CA ALA A 24 35.38 -23.38 -25.05
C ALA A 24 34.65 -23.34 -26.41
N ALA A 25 33.35 -23.63 -26.43
CA ALA A 25 32.53 -23.55 -27.64
C ALA A 25 32.43 -22.12 -28.18
N TYR A 26 32.24 -21.12 -27.31
CA TYR A 26 32.19 -19.71 -27.69
C TYR A 26 33.51 -19.24 -28.31
N LEU A 27 34.63 -19.58 -27.66
CA LEU A 27 35.97 -19.22 -28.13
C LEU A 27 36.46 -20.10 -29.28
N ARG A 28 35.68 -21.09 -29.72
CA ARG A 28 36.02 -22.08 -30.77
C ARG A 28 37.33 -22.81 -30.49
N ILE A 29 37.56 -23.19 -29.23
CA ILE A 29 38.73 -23.95 -28.79
C ILE A 29 38.30 -25.26 -28.13
N ASP A 30 39.26 -26.18 -27.97
CA ASP A 30 39.05 -27.40 -27.20
C ASP A 30 39.04 -27.12 -25.68
N VAL A 31 38.23 -27.86 -24.93
CA VAL A 31 38.11 -27.74 -23.46
C VAL A 31 39.46 -27.98 -22.77
N ARG A 32 40.34 -28.81 -23.34
CA ARG A 32 41.70 -29.03 -22.82
C ARG A 32 42.56 -27.77 -22.92
N THR A 33 42.40 -26.98 -23.99
CA THR A 33 43.09 -25.70 -24.15
C THR A 33 42.63 -24.71 -23.09
N LEU A 34 41.31 -24.63 -22.87
CA LEU A 34 40.73 -23.82 -21.80
C LEU A 34 41.27 -24.24 -20.42
N HIS A 35 41.33 -25.55 -20.14
CA HIS A 35 41.87 -26.06 -18.88
C HIS A 35 43.34 -25.70 -18.66
N ARG A 36 44.16 -25.72 -19.72
CA ARG A 36 45.57 -25.30 -19.65
C ARG A 36 45.71 -23.80 -19.39
N TRP A 37 44.82 -22.97 -19.94
CA TRP A 37 44.75 -21.54 -19.63
C TRP A 37 44.38 -21.28 -18.18
N GLU A 38 43.31 -21.91 -17.69
CA GLU A 38 42.85 -21.73 -16.30
C GLU A 38 43.84 -22.25 -15.25
N SER A 39 44.62 -23.29 -15.60
CA SER A 39 45.68 -23.82 -14.72
C SER A 39 47.01 -23.10 -14.85
N GLY A 40 47.11 -22.09 -15.71
CA GLY A 40 48.35 -21.34 -15.95
C GLY A 40 49.45 -22.13 -16.66
N ARG A 41 49.14 -23.31 -17.22
CA ARG A 41 50.11 -24.16 -17.94
C ARG A 41 50.50 -23.60 -19.30
N CYS A 42 49.66 -22.76 -19.90
CA CYS A 42 50.00 -22.02 -21.11
C CYS A 42 49.43 -20.59 -21.07
N PRO A 43 50.06 -19.63 -21.77
CA PRO A 43 49.58 -18.26 -21.82
C PRO A 43 48.21 -18.17 -22.49
N ILE A 44 47.38 -17.30 -21.93
CA ILE A 44 46.03 -17.02 -22.42
C ILE A 44 46.14 -16.13 -23.65
N SER A 45 45.41 -16.48 -24.71
CA SER A 45 45.34 -15.64 -25.91
C SER A 45 44.67 -14.31 -25.58
N PHE A 46 45.34 -13.20 -25.91
CA PHE A 46 44.77 -11.86 -25.75
C PHE A 46 43.46 -11.72 -26.54
N ALA A 47 43.40 -12.24 -27.76
CA ALA A 47 42.19 -12.22 -28.57
C ALA A 47 41.03 -12.97 -27.90
N ALA A 48 41.30 -14.12 -27.28
CA ALA A 48 40.27 -14.88 -26.57
C ALA A 48 39.74 -14.13 -25.35
N PHE A 49 40.63 -13.46 -24.61
CA PHE A 49 40.24 -12.64 -23.46
C PHE A 49 39.44 -11.39 -23.88
N GLU A 50 39.85 -10.70 -24.94
CA GLU A 50 39.12 -9.55 -25.47
C GLU A 50 37.74 -9.94 -26.00
N LEU A 51 37.58 -11.12 -26.60
CA LEU A 51 36.25 -11.61 -27.00
C LEU A 51 35.31 -11.78 -25.79
N LEU A 52 35.80 -12.34 -24.67
CA LEU A 52 35.01 -12.42 -23.43
C LEU A 52 34.63 -11.02 -22.91
N ARG A 53 35.55 -10.06 -23.01
CA ARG A 53 35.30 -8.68 -22.61
C ARG A 53 34.26 -7.99 -23.49
N VAL A 54 34.29 -8.21 -24.80
CA VAL A 54 33.27 -7.69 -25.73
C VAL A 54 31.88 -8.25 -25.41
N ILE A 55 31.76 -9.54 -25.06
CA ILE A 55 30.47 -10.08 -24.59
C ILE A 55 30.03 -9.38 -23.31
N GLN A 56 30.94 -9.23 -22.34
CA GLN A 56 30.61 -8.62 -21.06
C GLN A 56 30.14 -7.17 -21.22
N GLU A 57 30.68 -6.45 -22.19
CA GLU A 57 30.26 -5.09 -22.55
C GLU A 57 28.97 -5.06 -23.39
N SER A 58 28.54 -6.20 -23.95
CA SER A 58 27.31 -6.27 -24.75
C SER A 58 26.05 -6.03 -23.91
N VAL A 59 25.12 -5.27 -24.47
CA VAL A 59 23.82 -4.95 -23.85
C VAL A 59 23.03 -6.23 -23.56
N THR A 60 23.09 -7.20 -24.47
CA THR A 60 22.45 -8.53 -24.32
C THR A 60 22.96 -9.28 -23.10
N PHE A 61 24.25 -9.19 -22.76
CA PHE A 61 24.79 -9.83 -21.57
C PHE A 61 24.36 -9.11 -20.29
N LYS A 62 24.37 -7.77 -20.27
CA LYS A 62 23.94 -6.98 -19.11
C LYS A 62 22.45 -7.10 -18.80
N MET A 63 21.64 -7.49 -19.78
CA MET A 63 20.19 -7.73 -19.65
C MET A 63 19.83 -9.23 -19.74
N SER A 64 20.77 -10.13 -19.44
CA SER A 64 20.61 -11.59 -19.61
C SER A 64 19.70 -12.29 -18.59
N HIS A 65 19.23 -11.58 -17.56
CA HIS A 65 18.30 -12.18 -16.60
C HIS A 65 16.90 -12.32 -17.23
N PRO A 66 16.17 -13.44 -17.02
CA PRO A 66 14.90 -13.70 -17.70
C PRO A 66 13.82 -12.61 -17.57
N VAL A 67 13.83 -11.86 -16.47
CA VAL A 67 12.92 -10.71 -16.25
C VAL A 67 13.14 -9.57 -17.26
N TRP A 68 14.33 -9.49 -17.86
CA TRP A 68 14.70 -8.50 -18.87
C TRP A 68 14.67 -9.09 -20.29
N ASP A 69 14.11 -10.29 -20.48
CA ASP A 69 14.00 -10.88 -21.81
C ASP A 69 13.21 -9.96 -22.75
N GLY A 70 13.71 -9.79 -23.98
CA GLY A 70 13.15 -8.87 -24.97
C GLY A 70 13.38 -7.38 -24.70
N TRP A 71 13.95 -6.98 -23.57
CA TRP A 71 14.35 -5.59 -23.34
C TRP A 71 15.64 -5.28 -24.09
N PHE A 72 15.72 -4.09 -24.68
CA PHE A 72 16.93 -3.66 -25.37
C PHE A 72 17.09 -2.15 -25.32
N ILE A 73 18.33 -1.69 -25.51
CA ILE A 73 18.64 -0.28 -25.73
C ILE A 73 18.67 -0.04 -27.23
N SER A 74 17.81 0.84 -27.73
CA SER A 74 17.78 1.26 -29.13
C SER A 74 19.05 2.05 -29.50
N MET A 75 19.28 2.24 -30.80
CA MET A 75 20.41 3.04 -31.30
C MET A 75 20.39 4.49 -30.79
N ASP A 76 19.20 5.00 -30.44
CA ASP A 76 19.01 6.34 -29.88
C ASP A 76 19.25 6.40 -28.36
N GLY A 77 19.71 5.31 -27.74
CA GLY A 77 20.00 5.23 -26.31
C GLY A 77 18.76 5.12 -25.42
N VAL A 78 17.59 4.83 -26.00
CA VAL A 78 16.33 4.65 -25.27
C VAL A 78 16.16 3.18 -24.90
N LEU A 79 15.82 2.91 -23.64
CA LEU A 79 15.47 1.57 -23.18
C LEU A 79 14.05 1.23 -23.64
N VAL A 80 13.90 0.09 -24.33
CA VAL A 80 12.65 -0.36 -24.94
C VAL A 80 12.14 -1.59 -24.21
N SER A 81 10.88 -1.55 -23.80
CA SER A 81 10.15 -2.70 -23.25
C SER A 81 9.46 -3.49 -24.37
N PRO A 82 9.54 -4.83 -24.37
CA PRO A 82 8.84 -5.66 -25.34
C PRO A 82 7.33 -5.72 -25.12
N ASP A 83 6.88 -5.53 -23.87
CA ASP A 83 5.48 -5.72 -23.47
C ASP A 83 4.63 -4.48 -23.71
N LEU A 84 5.28 -3.31 -23.69
CA LEU A 84 4.60 -2.02 -23.78
C LEU A 84 4.76 -1.46 -25.19
N GLY A 85 3.68 -1.46 -25.96
CA GLY A 85 3.67 -0.94 -27.32
C GLY A 85 3.82 0.60 -27.42
N GLY A 86 4.42 1.05 -28.52
CA GLY A 86 4.52 2.47 -28.88
C GLY A 86 5.27 3.33 -27.86
N ASN A 87 4.84 4.59 -27.69
CA ASN A 87 5.50 5.52 -26.78
C ASN A 87 5.47 5.09 -25.31
N GLN A 88 4.67 4.09 -24.91
CA GLN A 88 4.60 3.65 -23.52
C GLN A 88 5.77 2.73 -23.13
N GLY A 89 6.34 1.98 -24.07
CA GLY A 89 7.50 1.13 -23.83
C GLY A 89 8.85 1.82 -23.99
N LEU A 90 8.86 3.13 -24.25
CA LEU A 90 10.08 3.91 -24.43
C LEU A 90 10.48 4.59 -23.12
N PHE A 91 11.60 4.17 -22.55
CA PHE A 91 12.17 4.66 -21.31
C PHE A 91 13.45 5.46 -21.58
N THR A 92 13.29 6.77 -21.69
CA THR A 92 14.44 7.70 -21.71
C THR A 92 14.97 7.92 -20.29
N PRO A 93 16.24 8.33 -20.10
CA PRO A 93 16.76 8.65 -18.78
C PRO A 93 15.91 9.68 -18.02
N GLY A 94 15.44 10.72 -18.71
CA GLY A 94 14.56 11.73 -18.12
C GLY A 94 13.21 11.14 -17.65
N ARG A 95 12.64 10.22 -18.42
CA ARG A 95 11.40 9.54 -18.05
C ARG A 95 11.60 8.57 -16.87
N LEU A 96 12.71 7.84 -16.82
CA LEU A 96 13.03 6.97 -15.69
C LEU A 96 13.18 7.77 -14.40
N ASN A 97 13.86 8.91 -14.45
CA ASN A 97 13.97 9.82 -13.32
C ASN A 97 12.60 10.38 -12.88
N TYR A 98 11.75 10.73 -13.86
CA TYR A 98 10.39 11.19 -13.57
C TYR A 98 9.53 10.10 -12.92
N ILE A 99 9.57 8.85 -13.41
CA ILE A 99 8.83 7.73 -12.80
C ILE A 99 9.29 7.50 -11.36
N ALA A 100 10.61 7.55 -11.11
CA ALA A 100 11.16 7.39 -9.77
C ALA A 100 10.73 8.52 -8.82
N SER A 101 10.72 9.78 -9.29
CA SER A 101 10.27 10.92 -8.47
C SER A 101 8.77 10.84 -8.16
N GLN A 102 7.95 10.46 -9.13
CA GLN A 102 6.50 10.27 -8.94
C GLN A 102 6.16 9.16 -7.96
N GLY A 103 6.91 8.05 -7.95
CA GLY A 103 6.71 6.98 -6.97
C GLY A 103 6.92 7.45 -5.51
N THR A 104 7.89 8.34 -5.30
CA THR A 104 8.18 8.93 -3.98
C THR A 104 7.05 9.86 -3.54
N GLU A 105 6.58 10.71 -4.45
CA GLU A 105 5.48 11.64 -4.22
C GLU A 105 4.15 10.90 -3.92
N ALA A 106 3.81 9.90 -4.73
CA ALA A 106 2.62 9.07 -4.52
C ALA A 106 2.65 8.36 -3.16
N SER A 107 3.82 7.88 -2.72
CA SER A 107 4.00 7.24 -1.41
C SER A 107 3.87 8.24 -0.26
N HIS A 108 4.26 9.50 -0.46
CA HIS A 108 4.05 10.57 0.52
C HIS A 108 2.57 10.94 0.62
N LEU A 109 1.92 11.21 -0.52
CA LEU A 109 0.50 11.55 -0.58
C LEU A 109 -0.38 10.45 0.01
N ARG A 110 -0.09 9.17 -0.30
CA ARG A 110 -0.84 8.05 0.26
C ARG A 110 -0.72 7.96 1.79
N ARG A 111 0.45 8.28 2.36
CA ARG A 111 0.60 8.35 3.83
C ARG A 111 -0.20 9.50 4.42
N GLU A 112 -0.19 10.65 3.75
CA GLU A 112 -0.90 11.83 4.23
C GLU A 112 -2.42 11.65 4.17
N VAL A 113 -2.94 11.03 3.11
CA VAL A 113 -4.35 10.65 3.01
C VAL A 113 -4.74 9.75 4.18
N ASN A 114 -3.96 8.70 4.45
CA ASN A 114 -4.24 7.79 5.55
C ASN A 114 -4.22 8.49 6.92
N ARG A 115 -3.29 9.45 7.12
CA ARG A 115 -3.20 10.25 8.35
C ARG A 115 -4.44 11.13 8.52
N LEU A 116 -4.82 11.87 7.48
CA LEU A 116 -5.98 12.76 7.50
C LEU A 116 -7.29 11.98 7.68
N GLU A 117 -7.41 10.80 7.08
CA GLU A 117 -8.57 9.93 7.28
C GLU A 117 -8.69 9.46 8.74
N ALA A 118 -7.57 9.17 9.40
CA ALA A 118 -7.56 8.81 10.82
C ALA A 118 -7.99 9.99 11.71
N GLU A 119 -7.41 11.17 11.50
CA GLU A 119 -7.76 12.40 12.24
C GLU A 119 -9.23 12.80 12.04
N LEU A 120 -9.74 12.64 10.81
CA LEU A 120 -11.14 12.91 10.49
C LEU A 120 -12.07 11.95 11.24
N ASN A 121 -11.71 10.68 11.34
CA ASN A 121 -12.53 9.69 12.06
C ASN A 121 -12.56 9.98 13.56
N GLU A 122 -11.40 10.27 14.17
CA GLU A 122 -11.32 10.66 15.59
C GLU A 122 -12.17 11.89 15.87
N THR A 123 -12.01 12.96 15.07
CA THR A 123 -12.78 14.20 15.23
C THR A 123 -14.29 13.95 15.07
N LYS A 124 -14.70 13.07 14.13
CA LYS A 124 -16.11 12.70 13.94
C LYS A 124 -16.66 11.92 15.13
N GLU A 125 -15.88 11.02 15.72
CA GLU A 125 -16.25 10.27 16.91
C GLU A 125 -16.45 11.22 18.11
N GLU A 126 -15.50 12.13 18.36
CA GLU A 126 -15.63 13.16 19.40
C GLU A 126 -16.87 14.03 19.19
N ASN A 127 -17.12 14.50 17.97
CA ASN A 127 -18.28 15.33 17.66
C ASN A 127 -19.59 14.55 17.90
N THR A 128 -19.60 13.26 17.56
CA THR A 128 -20.76 12.39 17.79
C THR A 128 -21.02 12.21 19.29
N GLN A 129 -19.97 11.99 20.08
CA GLN A 129 -20.08 11.88 21.54
C GLN A 129 -20.59 13.18 22.17
N LEU A 130 -20.05 14.34 21.76
CA LEU A 130 -20.50 15.64 22.26
C LEU A 130 -21.98 15.87 21.94
N ARG A 131 -22.43 15.57 20.72
CA ARG A 131 -23.84 15.68 20.34
C ARG A 131 -24.73 14.79 21.21
N GLN A 132 -24.32 13.56 21.49
CA GLN A 132 -25.06 12.65 22.38
C GLN A 132 -25.15 13.20 23.80
N MET A 133 -24.07 13.78 24.33
CA MET A 133 -24.07 14.42 25.65
C MET A 133 -25.04 15.61 25.72
N PHE A 134 -25.02 16.51 24.72
CA PHE A 134 -25.95 17.64 24.69
C PHE A 134 -27.42 17.22 24.59
N VAL A 135 -27.71 16.17 23.81
CA VAL A 135 -29.07 15.61 23.74
C VAL A 135 -29.48 15.03 25.09
N ALA A 136 -28.62 14.26 25.75
CA ALA A 136 -28.91 13.72 27.08
C ALA A 136 -29.15 14.82 28.12
N GLN A 137 -28.34 15.89 28.09
CA GLN A 137 -28.49 17.04 28.99
C GLN A 137 -29.84 17.75 28.76
N GLY A 138 -30.23 17.99 27.50
CA GLY A 138 -31.53 18.58 27.18
C GLY A 138 -32.72 17.73 27.66
N VAL A 139 -32.62 16.40 27.54
CA VAL A 139 -33.63 15.48 28.08
C VAL A 139 -33.73 15.56 29.61
N VAL A 140 -32.59 15.70 30.31
CA VAL A 140 -32.57 15.89 31.77
C VAL A 140 -33.25 17.20 32.17
N ASP A 141 -32.99 18.28 31.44
CA ASP A 141 -33.60 19.59 31.69
C ASP A 141 -35.12 19.55 31.46
N GLU A 142 -35.59 18.87 30.40
CA GLU A 142 -37.01 18.64 30.13
C GLU A 142 -37.69 17.80 31.23
N LEU A 143 -37.05 16.73 31.69
CA LEU A 143 -37.57 15.90 32.78
C LEU A 143 -37.71 16.70 34.08
N ALA A 144 -36.73 17.55 34.41
CA ALA A 144 -36.79 18.43 35.57
C ALA A 144 -37.94 19.45 35.46
N ALA A 145 -38.14 20.02 34.27
CA ALA A 145 -39.26 20.93 34.01
C ALA A 145 -40.62 20.23 34.21
N MET A 146 -40.79 19.02 33.66
CA MET A 146 -42.01 18.22 33.84
C MET A 146 -42.26 17.87 35.31
N GLN A 147 -41.22 17.50 36.06
CA GLN A 147 -41.33 17.22 37.49
C GLN A 147 -41.83 18.43 38.27
N ASN A 148 -41.32 19.62 37.96
CA ASN A 148 -41.78 20.87 38.57
C ASN A 148 -43.26 21.13 38.26
N THR A 149 -43.66 20.95 37.00
CA THR A 149 -45.08 21.10 36.60
C THR A 149 -46.00 20.14 37.34
N ILE A 150 -45.61 18.86 37.47
CA ILE A 150 -46.38 17.86 38.24
C ILE A 150 -46.47 18.27 39.71
N SER A 151 -45.38 18.73 40.30
CA SER A 151 -45.35 19.17 41.70
C SER A 151 -46.29 20.36 41.94
N GLU A 152 -46.32 21.32 41.01
CA GLU A 152 -47.28 22.44 41.06
C GLU A 152 -48.73 21.96 40.93
N LEU A 153 -49.02 21.04 40.01
CA LEU A 153 -50.35 20.45 39.85
C LEU A 153 -50.80 19.70 41.11
N MET A 154 -49.90 18.93 41.72
CA MET A 154 -50.18 18.21 42.97
C MET A 154 -50.43 19.15 44.14
N ASN A 155 -49.66 20.25 44.26
CA ASN A 155 -49.91 21.29 45.26
C ASN A 155 -51.26 21.98 45.05
N ARG A 156 -51.65 22.22 43.79
CA ARG A 156 -52.98 22.74 43.45
C ARG A 156 -54.10 21.77 43.82
N ILE A 157 -53.91 20.47 43.61
CA ILE A 157 -54.88 19.45 44.03
C ILE A 157 -54.98 19.37 45.56
N ALA A 158 -53.86 19.45 46.28
CA ALA A 158 -53.85 19.43 47.74
C ALA A 158 -54.54 20.66 48.37
N THR A 159 -54.53 21.79 47.67
CA THR A 159 -55.26 23.02 48.06
C THR A 159 -56.68 23.09 47.51
N ALA A 160 -57.05 22.20 46.57
CA ALA A 160 -58.41 22.10 46.08
C ALA A 160 -59.30 21.50 47.18
N ARG A 161 -60.19 22.34 47.72
CA ARG A 161 -61.18 21.97 48.73
C ARG A 161 -62.06 20.84 48.19
N ILE A 162 -61.91 19.64 48.73
CA ILE A 162 -62.75 18.49 48.39
C ILE A 162 -64.20 18.86 48.73
N ILE A 163 -65.02 19.09 47.70
CA ILE A 163 -66.46 19.26 47.86
C ILE A 163 -67.02 17.85 48.11
N GLN A 164 -67.32 17.54 49.36
CA GLN A 164 -68.10 16.34 49.68
C GLN A 164 -69.52 16.56 49.15
N PHE A 165 -69.90 15.82 48.11
CA PHE A 165 -71.29 15.74 47.70
C PHE A 165 -72.06 14.95 48.77
N PRO A 166 -73.13 15.51 49.37
CA PRO A 166 -73.94 14.78 50.32
C PRO A 166 -74.52 13.54 49.64
N ALA A 167 -74.40 12.38 50.30
CA ALA A 167 -75.01 11.15 49.83
C ALA A 167 -76.51 11.38 49.60
N ALA A 168 -76.98 11.03 48.40
CA ALA A 168 -78.39 11.09 48.07
C ALA A 168 -79.21 10.27 49.10
N PRO A 169 -80.37 10.77 49.57
CA PRO A 169 -81.26 9.98 50.40
C PRO A 169 -81.66 8.73 49.62
N ILE A 170 -81.32 7.56 50.16
CA ILE A 170 -81.89 6.30 49.67
C ILE A 170 -83.35 6.34 50.08
N ASP A 171 -84.24 6.61 49.12
CA ASP A 171 -85.67 6.44 49.29
C ASP A 171 -85.93 4.98 49.69
N GLN A 172 -86.40 4.81 50.92
CA GLN A 172 -86.95 3.54 51.38
C GLN A 172 -88.24 3.29 50.56
N PRO A 173 -88.39 2.12 49.90
CA PRO A 173 -89.65 1.81 49.24
C PRO A 173 -90.73 1.59 50.30
N GLN A 174 -91.66 2.53 50.41
CA GLN A 174 -92.94 2.28 51.07
C GLN A 174 -93.85 1.50 50.12
N GLU A 175 -94.22 0.30 50.61
CA GLU A 175 -95.50 -0.40 50.51
C GLU A 175 -96.25 -0.47 49.19
N ILE A 176 -96.55 -1.69 48.75
CA ILE A 176 -97.92 -2.02 48.33
C ILE A 176 -98.34 -3.34 48.96
N ALA A 177 -99.40 -3.25 49.77
CA ALA A 177 -100.19 -4.36 50.29
C ALA A 177 -101.03 -5.02 49.18
N ALA A 178 -101.05 -6.36 49.18
CA ALA A 178 -102.16 -7.22 48.80
C ALA A 178 -101.88 -8.65 49.28
#